data_AF-A0A3D0SXF6-F1
#
_entry.id   AF-A0A3D0SXF6-F1
#
_cell.length_a   1.000
_cell.length_b   1.000
_cell.length_c   1.000
_cell.angle_alpha   90.00
_cell.angle_beta   90.00
_cell.angle_gamma   90.00
#
_symmetry.space_group_name_H-M   'P 1'
#
loop_
_entity.id
_entity.type
_entity.pdbx_description
1 polymer ?
#
loop_
_entity_poly.entity_id
_entity_poly.type
_entity_poly.pdbx_seq_one_letter_code
_entity_poly.pdbx_strand_id
1 'polypeptide(L)'
;VIAESFERIHRSNLIGMGILPLQFSDGDSAESLGLEGNEQFSIEPVERGQKSTQMTVTKVDGSTLTVDLTVRIDTANEFTYYEHGGILHYVIREYLKA
;
A
#
# COMPACT_ATOMS: atom_id res chain seq x y z
N VAL A 1 3.85 2.69 0.18
CA VAL A 1 4.19 3.64 -0.92
C VAL A 1 2.92 3.93 -1.67
N ILE A 2 2.60 5.20 -1.94
CA ILE A 2 1.45 5.60 -2.75
C ILE A 2 1.99 6.24 -4.03
N ALA A 3 1.50 5.83 -5.19
CA ALA A 3 1.92 6.38 -6.48
C ALA A 3 0.79 6.33 -7.52
N GLU A 4 0.94 7.04 -8.63
CA GLU A 4 -0.03 6.96 -9.75
C GLU A 4 0.13 5.66 -10.55
N SER A 5 1.35 5.13 -10.64
CA SER A 5 1.64 3.88 -11.32
C SER A 5 2.89 3.22 -10.75
N PHE A 6 3.07 1.93 -11.04
CA PHE A 6 4.26 1.18 -10.67
C PHE A 6 4.79 0.39 -11.86
N GLU A 7 6.11 0.34 -11.97
CA GLU A 7 6.78 -0.70 -12.76
C GLU A 7 6.57 -2.06 -12.07
N ARG A 8 6.35 -3.11 -12.88
CA ARG A 8 5.93 -4.44 -12.43
C ARG A 8 6.94 -5.07 -11.45
N ILE A 9 8.23 -5.03 -11.77
CA ILE A 9 9.30 -5.62 -10.94
C ILE A 9 9.48 -4.80 -9.65
N HIS A 10 9.48 -3.47 -9.75
CA HIS A 10 9.61 -2.59 -8.59
C HIS A 10 8.49 -2.82 -7.57
N ARG A 11 7.25 -2.95 -8.04
CA ARG A 11 6.11 -3.28 -7.19
C ARG A 11 6.30 -4.61 -6.45
N SER A 12 6.67 -5.67 -7.16
CA SER A 12 6.87 -6.98 -6.50
C SER A 12 8.02 -6.95 -5.50
N ASN A 13 9.07 -6.15 -5.74
CA ASN A 13 10.15 -5.95 -4.77
C ASN A 13 9.66 -5.26 -3.48
N LEU A 14 8.80 -4.22 -3.59
CA LEU A 14 8.21 -3.55 -2.42
C LEU A 14 7.43 -4.55 -1.55
N ILE A 15 6.59 -5.37 -2.17
CA ILE A 15 5.81 -6.39 -1.45
C ILE A 15 6.74 -7.42 -0.80
N GLY A 16 7.80 -7.83 -1.50
CA GLY A 16 8.84 -8.70 -0.95
C GLY A 16 9.54 -8.12 0.28
N MET A 17 9.61 -6.80 0.42
CA MET A 17 10.13 -6.10 1.61
C MET A 17 9.06 -5.85 2.68
N GLY A 18 7.83 -6.31 2.50
CA GLY A 18 6.72 -6.07 3.43
C GLY A 18 6.11 -4.66 3.30
N ILE A 19 6.41 -3.94 2.22
CA ILE A 19 5.89 -2.59 1.98
C ILE A 19 4.63 -2.69 1.12
N LEU A 20 3.53 -2.08 1.57
CA LEU A 20 2.27 -2.03 0.83
C LEU A 20 2.35 -1.03 -0.34
N PRO A 21 2.22 -1.48 -1.61
CA PRO A 21 2.08 -0.60 -2.76
C PRO A 21 0.61 -0.23 -2.96
N LEU A 22 0.32 1.06 -2.88
CA LEU A 22 -1.00 1.64 -3.11
C LEU A 22 -0.94 2.53 -4.33
N GLN A 23 -1.97 2.46 -5.15
CA GLN A 23 -2.09 3.28 -6.34
C GLN A 23 -3.28 4.22 -6.21
N PHE A 24 -3.14 5.46 -6.66
CA PHE A 24 -4.31 6.34 -6.78
C PHE A 24 -5.33 5.74 -7.76
N SER A 25 -6.61 6.03 -7.53
CA SER A 25 -7.68 5.67 -8.46
C SER A 25 -7.57 6.49 -9.75
N ASP A 26 -8.19 6.01 -10.83
CA ASP A 26 -8.07 6.65 -12.15
C ASP A 26 -8.50 8.12 -12.12
N GLY A 27 -7.55 9.03 -12.35
CA GLY A 27 -7.76 10.48 -12.37
C GLY A 27 -7.33 11.21 -11.10
N ASP A 28 -7.03 10.49 -10.02
CA ASP A 28 -6.49 11.06 -8.79
C ASP A 28 -4.96 11.07 -8.81
N SER A 29 -4.37 12.16 -8.32
CA SER A 29 -2.94 12.31 -8.12
C SER A 29 -2.68 13.17 -6.89
N ALA A 30 -1.43 13.18 -6.42
CA ALA A 30 -1.05 14.08 -5.33
C ALA A 30 -1.30 15.55 -5.70
N GLU A 31 -1.11 15.91 -6.97
CA GLU A 31 -1.37 17.26 -7.48
C GLU A 31 -2.87 17.57 -7.55
N SER A 32 -3.71 16.65 -8.04
CA SER A 32 -5.16 16.90 -8.15
C SER A 32 -5.84 17.01 -6.78
N LEU A 33 -5.30 16.31 -5.79
CA LEU A 33 -5.75 16.35 -4.39
C LEU A 33 -5.12 17.50 -3.59
N GLY A 34 -4.15 18.21 -4.19
CA GLY A 34 -3.43 19.31 -3.57
C GLY A 34 -2.70 18.88 -2.29
N LEU A 35 -1.98 17.76 -2.36
CA LEU A 35 -1.16 17.22 -1.28
C LEU A 35 0.22 17.88 -1.29
N GLU A 36 0.60 18.47 -0.15
CA GLU A 36 1.89 19.14 0.02
C GLU A 36 2.94 18.24 0.71
N GLY A 37 2.51 17.14 1.33
CA GLY A 37 3.35 16.19 2.06
C GLY A 37 3.55 16.55 3.54
N ASN A 38 2.88 17.61 4.03
CA ASN A 38 2.85 18.00 5.45
C ASN A 38 1.60 17.48 6.18
N GLU A 39 0.73 16.74 5.47
CA GLU A 39 -0.49 16.18 5.99
C GLU A 39 -0.25 14.87 6.75
N GLN A 40 -1.22 14.51 7.59
CA GLN A 40 -1.28 13.19 8.19
C GLN A 40 -2.11 12.25 7.32
N PHE A 41 -1.51 11.12 6.94
CA PHE A 41 -2.16 10.09 6.14
C PHE A 41 -2.54 8.90 7.03
N SER A 42 -3.83 8.60 7.10
CA SER A 42 -4.37 7.40 7.72
C SER A 42 -4.87 6.46 6.62
N ILE A 43 -4.46 5.21 6.66
CA ILE A 43 -4.82 4.19 5.65
C ILE A 43 -5.53 3.07 6.38
N GLU A 44 -6.72 2.71 5.90
CA GLU A 44 -7.47 1.59 6.46
C GLU A 44 -6.72 0.27 6.23
N PRO A 45 -6.76 -0.67 7.21
CA PRO A 45 -6.10 -1.95 7.08
C PRO A 45 -6.65 -2.71 5.86
N VAL A 46 -5.74 -3.41 5.18
CA VAL A 46 -6.06 -4.16 3.97
C VAL A 46 -6.19 -5.65 4.29
N GLU A 47 -7.32 -6.23 3.93
CA GLU A 47 -7.57 -7.66 4.07
C GLU A 47 -7.20 -8.46 2.81
N ARG A 48 -7.11 -9.78 2.96
CA ARG A 48 -6.73 -10.69 1.88
C ARG A 48 -7.75 -10.64 0.75
N GLY A 49 -7.28 -10.31 -0.46
CA GLY A 49 -8.11 -10.22 -1.66
C GLY A 49 -8.83 -8.88 -1.82
N GLN A 50 -8.65 -7.95 -0.90
CA GLN A 50 -9.14 -6.58 -1.02
C GLN A 50 -8.35 -5.83 -2.10
N LYS A 51 -9.06 -5.23 -3.05
CA LYS A 51 -8.48 -4.50 -4.19
C LYS A 51 -8.50 -2.99 -4.03
N SER A 52 -9.29 -2.47 -3.10
CA SER A 52 -9.41 -1.05 -2.81
C SER A 52 -9.33 -0.82 -1.30
N THR A 53 -8.62 0.21 -0.89
CA THR A 53 -8.58 0.70 0.49
C THR A 53 -8.84 2.19 0.49
N GLN A 54 -9.23 2.71 1.64
CA GLN A 54 -9.53 4.11 1.82
C GLN A 54 -8.39 4.78 2.60
N MET A 55 -8.01 5.96 2.15
CA MET A 55 -7.05 6.83 2.82
C MET A 55 -7.75 8.11 3.27
N THR A 56 -7.60 8.45 4.54
CA THR A 56 -8.00 9.76 5.08
C THR A 56 -6.76 10.63 5.24
N VAL A 57 -6.75 11.75 4.52
CA VAL A 57 -5.75 12.81 4.61
C VAL A 57 -6.27 13.88 5.56
N THR A 58 -5.53 14.16 6.63
CA THR A 58 -5.82 15.27 7.54
C THR A 58 -4.81 16.38 7.27
N LYS A 59 -5.30 17.50 6.74
CA LYS A 59 -4.48 18.69 6.46
C LYS A 59 -4.13 19.43 7.75
N VAL A 60 -3.12 20.29 7.67
CA VAL A 60 -2.66 21.11 8.80
C VAL A 60 -3.75 22.08 9.30
N ASP A 61 -4.67 22.49 8.43
CA ASP A 61 -5.83 23.32 8.77
C ASP A 61 -6.96 22.55 9.49
N GLY A 62 -6.81 21.23 9.67
CA GLY A 62 -7.81 20.36 10.28
C GLY A 62 -8.89 19.84 9.32
N SER A 63 -8.85 20.23 8.05
CA SER A 63 -9.73 19.65 7.03
C SER A 63 -9.32 18.21 6.73
N THR A 64 -10.32 17.36 6.50
CA THR A 64 -10.11 15.94 6.16
C THR A 64 -10.60 15.65 4.76
N LEU A 65 -9.79 14.94 3.98
CA LEU A 65 -10.13 14.45 2.66
C LEU A 65 -10.05 12.92 2.66
N THR A 66 -11.04 12.29 2.06
CA THR A 66 -11.07 10.82 1.93
C THR A 66 -10.87 10.45 0.47
N VAL A 67 -9.93 9.55 0.21
CA VAL A 67 -9.49 9.16 -1.13
C VAL A 67 -9.46 7.65 -1.23
N ASP A 68 -10.01 7.09 -2.29
CA ASP A 68 -9.94 5.66 -2.56
C ASP A 68 -8.65 5.30 -3.31
N LEU A 69 -7.95 4.29 -2.80
CA LEU A 69 -6.69 3.79 -3.34
C LEU A 69 -6.85 2.34 -3.79
N THR A 70 -6.22 1.99 -4.89
CA THR A 70 -6.13 0.62 -5.37
C THR A 70 -4.95 -0.09 -4.70
N VAL A 71 -5.22 -1.25 -4.10
CA VAL A 71 -4.20 -2.13 -3.53
C VAL A 71 -3.54 -2.91 -4.67
N ARG A 72 -2.22 -2.76 -4.84
CA ARG A 72 -1.47 -3.40 -5.93
C ARG A 72 -0.75 -4.67 -5.49
N ILE A 73 -1.48 -5.54 -4.79
CA ILE A 73 -1.05 -6.93 -4.53
C ILE A 73 -1.79 -7.81 -5.52
N ASP A 74 -1.07 -8.33 -6.52
CA ASP A 74 -1.70 -9.01 -7.65
C ASP A 74 -1.92 -10.51 -7.41
N THR A 75 -1.14 -11.12 -6.52
CA THR A 75 -1.17 -12.57 -6.28
C THR A 75 -1.34 -12.94 -4.81
N ALA A 76 -1.94 -14.11 -4.56
CA ALA A 76 -2.11 -14.65 -3.22
C ALA A 76 -0.78 -14.90 -2.48
N ASN A 77 0.30 -15.23 -3.21
CA ASN A 77 1.62 -15.46 -2.63
C ASN A 77 2.28 -14.16 -2.18
N GLU A 78 2.16 -13.10 -2.98
CA GLU A 78 2.60 -11.75 -2.61
C GLU A 78 1.90 -11.27 -1.34
N PHE A 79 0.60 -11.55 -1.19
CA PHE A 79 -0.13 -11.24 0.04
C PHE A 79 0.43 -12.00 1.25
N THR A 80 0.74 -13.29 1.11
CA THR A 80 1.39 -14.07 2.18
C THR A 80 2.72 -13.45 2.60
N TYR A 81 3.55 -13.01 1.64
CA TYR A 81 4.81 -12.36 1.98
C TYR A 81 4.57 -11.06 2.75
N TYR A 82 3.59 -10.25 2.32
CA TYR A 82 3.21 -9.03 3.02
C TYR A 82 2.73 -9.29 4.46
N GLU A 83 1.85 -10.28 4.68
CA GLU A 83 1.36 -10.68 6.03
C GLU A 83 2.51 -11.10 6.95
N HIS A 84 3.57 -11.69 6.38
CA HIS A 84 4.75 -12.09 7.13
C HIS A 84 5.75 -10.95 7.37
N GLY A 85 5.48 -9.74 6.88
CA GLY A 85 6.40 -8.60 6.95
C GLY A 85 7.56 -8.69 5.96
N GLY A 86 7.38 -9.43 4.86
CA GLY A 86 8.34 -9.61 3.79
C GLY A 86 8.74 -11.06 3.54
N ILE A 87 9.32 -11.31 2.36
CA ILE A 87 9.70 -12.64 1.88
C ILE A 87 10.76 -13.30 2.75
N LEU A 88 11.74 -12.53 3.24
CA LEU A 88 12.81 -13.07 4.08
C LEU A 88 12.27 -13.59 5.42
N HIS A 89 11.33 -12.82 6.03
CA HIS A 89 10.66 -13.23 7.26
C HIS A 89 9.80 -14.48 7.06
N TYR A 90 9.09 -14.56 5.92
CA TYR A 90 8.35 -15.76 5.54
C TYR A 90 9.26 -16.98 5.46
N VAL A 91 10.35 -16.89 4.69
CA VAL A 91 11.29 -17.99 4.47
C VAL A 91 11.94 -18.44 5.78
N ILE A 92 12.45 -17.53 6.60
CA ILE A 92 13.09 -17.89 7.88
C ILE A 92 12.10 -18.60 8.81
N ARG A 93 10.85 -18.12 8.91
CA ARG A 93 9.82 -18.77 9.74
C ARG A 93 9.47 -20.17 9.26
N GLU A 94 9.43 -20.38 7.94
CA GLU A 94 9.21 -21.72 7.39
C GLU A 94 10.38 -22.66 7.68
N TYR A 95 11.63 -22.17 7.55
CA TYR A 95 12.82 -22.95 7.91
C TYR A 95 12.89 -23.32 9.39
N LEU A 96 12.41 -22.45 10.30
CA LEU A 96 12.41 -22.72 11.75
C LEU A 96 11.28 -23.67 12.20
N LYS A 97 10.24 -23.87 11.38
CA LYS A 97 9.17 -24.84 11.65
C LYS A 97 9.54 -26.26 11.19
N ALA A 98 10.52 -26.39 10.31
CA ALA A 98 11.05 -27.66 9.82
C ALA A 98 12.09 -28.23 10.79
#